data_AF-A0A537YVU3-F1
#
_entry.id   AF-A0A537YVU3-F1
#
_cell.length_a   1.000
_cell.length_b   1.000
_cell.length_c   1.000
_cell.angle_alpha   90.00
_cell.angle_beta   90.00
_cell.angle_gamma   90.00
#
_symmetry.space_group_name_H-M   'P 1'
#
loop_
_entity.id
_entity.type
_entity.pdbx_description
1 polymer ?
#
loop_
_entity_poly.entity_id
_entity_poly.type
_entity_poly.pdbx_seq_one_letter_code
_entity_poly.pdbx_strand_id
1 'polypeptide(L)'
;MIESEAEYRQRARRWLAANLTPAGSSSHRLGPADGQTESEWVARSRAIQAKLSEGGYAGITLPPELGGAGLDQRYQQIFDEESAGYELPPYFAGARGPTFYLLLACMSDAHQHEHIPAILDGREVWCQLMSEPGAGSDLAGVVTRADRDGDEWVINGQKVWTTDAHFSEYGICLARTDFDVPKHAGLTMFFVSMDTPGVTARPLRQADGSAAFNEVFLDDVRIPAENVLGEVNQGWSTV
;
A
#
# COMPACT_ATOMS: atom_id res chain seq x y z
N MET A 1 -28.15 13.62 13.07
CA MET A 1 -27.25 14.05 14.16
C MET A 1 -26.01 13.19 14.05
N ILE A 2 -24.83 13.80 14.00
CA ILE A 2 -23.56 13.07 14.02
C ILE A 2 -23.42 12.46 15.42
N GLU A 3 -23.06 11.18 15.50
CA GLU A 3 -22.79 10.44 16.74
C GLU A 3 -21.80 11.22 17.61
N SER A 4 -22.01 11.32 18.93
CA SER A 4 -21.04 11.98 19.81
C SER A 4 -19.78 11.12 20.00
N GLU A 5 -18.66 11.76 20.37
CA GLU A 5 -17.39 11.06 20.64
C GLU A 5 -17.52 9.95 21.70
N ALA A 6 -18.35 10.17 22.73
CA ALA A 6 -18.60 9.19 23.78
C ALA A 6 -19.43 7.99 23.27
N GLU A 7 -20.45 8.24 22.45
CA GLU A 7 -21.25 7.19 21.81
C GLU A 7 -20.38 6.37 20.84
N TYR A 8 -19.58 7.05 20.01
CA TYR A 8 -18.64 6.40 19.09
C TYR A 8 -17.65 5.52 19.82
N ARG A 9 -17.04 6.02 20.90
CA ARG A 9 -16.10 5.24 21.73
C ARG A 9 -16.77 3.97 22.27
N GLN A 10 -17.98 4.08 22.80
CA GLN A 10 -18.71 2.93 23.33
C GLN A 10 -19.09 1.93 22.22
N ARG A 11 -19.45 2.43 21.03
CA ARG A 11 -19.73 1.58 19.85
C ARG A 11 -18.48 0.85 19.38
N ALA A 12 -17.37 1.57 19.19
CA ALA A 12 -16.07 1.02 18.82
C ALA A 12 -15.62 -0.05 19.80
N ARG A 13 -15.65 0.22 21.11
CA ARG A 13 -15.28 -0.76 22.15
C ARG A 13 -16.10 -2.05 22.08
N ARG A 14 -17.43 -1.92 21.94
CA ARG A 14 -18.32 -3.09 21.82
C ARG A 14 -18.05 -3.88 20.55
N TRP A 15 -17.83 -3.18 19.43
CA TRP A 15 -17.55 -3.80 18.16
C TRP A 15 -16.21 -4.54 18.17
N LEU A 16 -15.15 -3.91 18.68
CA LEU A 16 -13.81 -4.49 18.79
C LEU A 16 -13.85 -5.78 19.62
N ALA A 17 -14.49 -5.75 20.81
CA ALA A 17 -14.62 -6.90 21.69
C ALA A 17 -15.39 -8.07 21.05
N ALA A 18 -16.32 -7.79 20.14
CA ALA A 18 -17.12 -8.81 19.47
C ALA A 18 -16.47 -9.38 18.21
N ASN A 19 -15.59 -8.63 17.55
CA ASN A 19 -15.13 -8.95 16.18
C ASN A 19 -13.63 -9.22 16.07
N LEU A 20 -12.80 -8.66 16.96
CA LEU A 20 -11.35 -8.75 16.92
C LEU A 20 -10.79 -9.56 18.09
N THR A 21 -9.66 -10.20 17.85
CA THR A 21 -8.93 -10.96 18.88
C THR A 21 -8.10 -9.99 19.71
N PRO A 22 -8.01 -10.12 21.05
CA PRO A 22 -7.05 -9.36 21.84
C PRO A 22 -5.62 -9.57 21.34
N ALA A 23 -4.82 -8.51 21.33
CA ALA A 23 -3.43 -8.59 20.92
C ALA A 23 -2.64 -9.56 21.83
N GLY A 24 -2.05 -10.60 21.24
CA GLY A 24 -1.05 -11.44 21.89
C GLY A 24 0.34 -10.79 21.84
N SER A 25 1.36 -11.44 22.40
CA SER A 25 2.76 -10.98 22.36
C SER A 25 3.37 -10.88 20.93
N SER A 26 2.61 -11.26 19.91
CA SER A 26 3.02 -11.31 18.50
C SER A 26 2.42 -10.22 17.62
N SER A 27 1.70 -9.25 18.17
CA SER A 27 0.95 -8.22 17.43
C SER A 27 1.78 -7.28 16.55
N HIS A 28 3.12 -7.30 16.67
CA HIS A 28 4.03 -6.44 15.91
C HIS A 28 5.02 -7.22 15.01
N ARG A 29 4.77 -8.50 14.73
CA ARG A 29 5.66 -9.29 13.86
C ARG A 29 5.51 -8.88 12.40
N LEU A 30 6.64 -8.57 11.75
CA LEU A 30 6.77 -8.46 10.30
C LEU A 30 6.96 -9.87 9.75
N GLY A 31 5.86 -10.56 9.50
CA GLY A 31 5.83 -11.93 8.96
C GLY A 31 5.06 -12.94 9.82
N PRO A 32 4.92 -14.18 9.33
CA PRO A 32 4.15 -15.22 9.98
C PRO A 32 4.67 -15.56 11.39
N ALA A 33 3.77 -15.97 12.27
CA ALA A 33 4.14 -16.56 13.56
C ALA A 33 4.85 -17.91 13.38
N ASP A 34 5.57 -18.38 14.40
CA ASP A 34 6.22 -19.69 14.38
C ASP A 34 5.21 -20.80 14.06
N GLY A 35 5.47 -21.56 12.99
CA GLY A 35 4.59 -22.64 12.51
C GLY A 35 3.40 -22.18 11.66
N GLN A 36 3.23 -20.88 11.43
CA GLN A 36 2.27 -20.33 10.47
C GLN A 36 2.93 -20.20 9.09
N THR A 37 2.21 -20.55 8.03
CA THR A 37 2.66 -20.29 6.66
C THR A 37 2.41 -18.83 6.27
N GLU A 38 3.16 -18.33 5.29
CA GLU A 38 2.94 -16.97 4.77
C GLU A 38 1.53 -16.78 4.21
N SER A 39 0.99 -17.79 3.51
CA SER A 39 -0.38 -17.75 2.97
C SER A 39 -1.44 -17.62 4.07
N GLU A 40 -1.30 -18.36 5.18
CA GLU A 40 -2.21 -18.23 6.33
C GLU A 40 -2.12 -16.87 6.99
N TRP A 41 -0.92 -16.29 7.05
CA TRP A 41 -0.69 -14.96 7.59
C TRP A 41 -1.34 -13.85 6.74
N VAL A 42 -1.17 -13.92 5.42
CA VAL A 42 -1.83 -13.00 4.48
C VAL A 42 -3.35 -13.16 4.53
N ALA A 43 -3.86 -14.39 4.51
CA ALA A 43 -5.30 -14.65 4.58
C ALA A 43 -5.92 -14.12 5.87
N ARG A 44 -5.24 -14.28 7.01
CA ARG A 44 -5.68 -13.71 8.30
C ARG A 44 -5.70 -12.19 8.25
N SER A 45 -4.68 -11.57 7.67
CA SER A 45 -4.58 -10.10 7.57
C SER A 45 -5.70 -9.53 6.69
N ARG A 46 -5.96 -10.12 5.52
CA ARG A 46 -7.10 -9.75 4.66
C ARG A 46 -8.44 -9.94 5.36
N ALA A 47 -8.62 -11.03 6.12
CA ALA A 47 -9.87 -11.26 6.85
C ALA A 47 -10.11 -10.23 7.96
N ILE A 48 -9.07 -9.79 8.67
CA ILE A 48 -9.19 -8.72 9.68
C ILE A 48 -9.50 -7.37 8.99
N GLN A 49 -8.83 -7.07 7.88
CA GLN A 49 -9.07 -5.84 7.11
C GLN A 49 -10.50 -5.77 6.57
N ALA A 50 -11.01 -6.86 5.99
CA ALA A 50 -12.38 -6.97 5.52
C ALA A 50 -13.38 -6.69 6.65
N LYS A 51 -13.19 -7.28 7.84
CA LYS A 51 -14.03 -7.00 9.02
C LYS A 51 -13.99 -5.53 9.42
N LEU A 52 -12.81 -4.90 9.45
CA LEU A 52 -12.69 -3.47 9.75
C LEU A 52 -13.46 -2.62 8.73
N SER A 53 -13.40 -2.98 7.45
CA SER A 53 -14.15 -2.31 6.38
C SER A 53 -15.66 -2.45 6.58
N GLU A 54 -16.15 -3.68 6.80
CA GLU A 54 -17.56 -3.97 7.10
C GLU A 54 -18.07 -3.21 8.33
N GLY A 55 -17.21 -3.02 9.34
CA GLY A 55 -17.52 -2.25 10.55
C GLY A 55 -17.46 -0.73 10.37
N GLY A 56 -17.00 -0.23 9.22
CA GLY A 56 -16.79 1.20 8.95
C GLY A 56 -15.55 1.79 9.65
N TYR A 57 -14.58 0.94 9.99
CA TYR A 57 -13.36 1.31 10.72
C TYR A 57 -12.10 1.34 9.84
N ALA A 58 -12.14 0.84 8.61
CA ALA A 58 -11.01 0.89 7.68
C ALA A 58 -10.77 2.31 7.13
N GLY A 59 -11.83 3.01 6.71
CA GLY A 59 -11.78 4.35 6.11
C GLY A 59 -12.51 5.42 6.94
N ILE A 60 -12.24 5.52 8.24
CA ILE A 60 -13.00 6.38 9.18
C ILE A 60 -13.12 7.82 8.67
N THR A 61 -12.01 8.38 8.19
CA THR A 61 -11.94 9.79 7.75
C THR A 61 -12.14 9.99 6.26
N LEU A 62 -12.28 8.89 5.51
CA LEU A 62 -12.48 8.98 4.06
C LEU A 62 -13.92 9.34 3.77
N PRO A 63 -14.15 10.01 2.64
CA PRO A 63 -15.50 10.37 2.26
C PRO A 63 -16.30 9.13 1.83
N PRO A 64 -17.64 9.14 1.98
CA PRO A 64 -18.49 7.98 1.66
C PRO A 64 -18.35 7.45 0.23
N GLU A 65 -18.09 8.32 -0.74
CA GLU A 65 -17.89 7.98 -2.14
C GLU A 65 -16.63 7.13 -2.42
N LEU A 66 -15.69 7.08 -1.47
CA LEU A 66 -14.52 6.19 -1.48
C LEU A 66 -14.68 5.02 -0.49
N GLY A 67 -15.89 4.77 0.02
CA GLY A 67 -16.17 3.70 0.99
C GLY A 67 -15.84 4.06 2.44
N GLY A 68 -15.62 5.34 2.74
CA GLY A 68 -15.31 5.80 4.09
C GLY A 68 -16.53 6.16 4.95
N ALA A 69 -16.29 6.46 6.22
CA ALA A 69 -17.34 6.86 7.17
C ALA A 69 -17.60 8.38 7.20
N GLY A 70 -16.75 9.19 6.56
CA GLY A 70 -16.87 10.65 6.50
C GLY A 70 -16.73 11.34 7.86
N LEU A 71 -16.02 10.74 8.81
CA LEU A 71 -15.84 11.26 10.16
C LEU A 71 -14.55 12.08 10.29
N ASP A 72 -14.52 13.01 11.24
CA ASP A 72 -13.32 13.80 11.50
C ASP A 72 -12.16 12.96 12.09
N GLN A 73 -10.93 13.46 11.97
CA GLN A 73 -9.71 12.86 12.52
C GLN A 73 -9.80 12.49 14.01
N ARG A 74 -10.60 13.19 14.80
CA ARG A 74 -10.82 12.86 16.23
C ARG A 74 -11.44 11.47 16.43
N TYR A 75 -12.30 11.02 15.51
CA TYR A 75 -12.91 9.68 15.58
C TYR A 75 -11.90 8.59 15.24
N GLN A 76 -10.97 8.88 14.32
CA GLN A 76 -9.82 8.03 14.04
C GLN A 76 -8.96 7.84 15.30
N GLN A 77 -8.64 8.95 15.99
CA GLN A 77 -7.87 8.91 17.25
C GLN A 77 -8.58 8.08 18.33
N ILE A 78 -9.90 8.24 18.50
CA ILE A 78 -10.68 7.43 19.43
C ILE A 78 -10.61 5.95 19.07
N PHE A 79 -10.75 5.60 17.78
CA PHE A 79 -10.63 4.22 17.35
C PHE A 79 -9.23 3.64 17.60
N ASP A 80 -8.18 4.41 17.33
CA ASP A 80 -6.79 3.98 17.55
C ASP A 80 -6.52 3.72 19.04
N GLU A 81 -7.06 4.54 19.94
CA GLU A 81 -6.99 4.31 21.38
C GLU A 81 -7.71 3.03 21.82
N GLU A 82 -8.94 2.82 21.35
CA GLU A 82 -9.74 1.65 21.74
C GLU A 82 -9.24 0.34 21.12
N SER A 83 -8.60 0.41 19.94
CA SER A 83 -8.08 -0.75 19.21
C SER A 83 -6.67 -1.16 19.60
N ALA A 84 -5.95 -0.35 20.39
CA ALA A 84 -4.55 -0.60 20.79
C ALA A 84 -4.32 -1.97 21.48
N GLY A 85 -5.35 -2.53 22.13
CA GLY A 85 -5.31 -3.85 22.78
C GLY A 85 -5.75 -5.02 21.91
N TYR A 86 -6.02 -4.81 20.62
CA TYR A 86 -6.54 -5.82 19.71
C TYR A 86 -5.54 -6.12 18.59
N GLU A 87 -5.67 -7.31 18.02
CA GLU A 87 -5.00 -7.68 16.79
C GLU A 87 -5.63 -6.89 15.63
N LEU A 88 -4.86 -5.91 15.16
CA LEU A 88 -5.10 -5.23 13.90
C LEU A 88 -4.34 -5.97 12.78
N PRO A 89 -4.71 -5.78 11.51
CA PRO A 89 -4.01 -6.42 10.40
C PRO A 89 -2.51 -6.06 10.49
N PRO A 90 -1.61 -7.02 10.77
CA PRO A 90 -0.18 -6.74 10.93
C PRO A 90 0.47 -6.36 9.60
N TYR A 91 -0.09 -6.92 8.53
CA TYR A 91 0.08 -6.56 7.14
C TYR A 91 -1.03 -5.58 6.78
N PHE A 92 -0.76 -4.55 5.99
CA PHE A 92 -1.56 -3.32 5.83
C PHE A 92 -1.13 -2.18 6.77
N ALA A 93 -0.10 -1.46 6.33
CA ALA A 93 -0.24 -0.01 6.25
C ALA A 93 -1.30 0.39 5.17
N GLY A 94 -2.27 -0.48 4.89
CA GLY A 94 -3.39 -0.30 3.98
C GLY A 94 -4.45 0.52 4.67
N ALA A 95 -5.05 1.40 3.88
CA ALA A 95 -5.90 2.50 4.33
C ALA A 95 -5.23 3.57 5.22
N ARG A 96 -3.98 3.40 5.70
CA ARG A 96 -3.38 4.32 6.70
C ARG A 96 -1.88 4.56 6.57
N GLY A 97 -1.22 3.98 5.56
CA GLY A 97 0.22 4.07 5.35
C GLY A 97 0.63 5.11 4.31
N PRO A 98 1.94 5.38 4.17
CA PRO A 98 2.46 6.34 3.20
C PRO A 98 2.02 6.03 1.76
N THR A 99 2.00 4.74 1.37
CA THR A 99 1.49 4.32 0.06
C THR A 99 0.04 4.75 -0.14
N PHE A 100 -0.82 4.51 0.85
CA PHE A 100 -2.23 4.85 0.75
C PHE A 100 -2.47 6.36 0.62
N TYR A 101 -1.76 7.17 1.40
CA TYR A 101 -1.86 8.63 1.31
C TYR A 101 -1.33 9.18 -0.02
N LEU A 102 -0.29 8.56 -0.59
CA LEU A 102 0.19 8.92 -1.92
C LEU A 102 -0.89 8.64 -2.98
N LEU A 103 -1.56 7.49 -2.90
CA LEU A 103 -2.67 7.17 -3.81
C LEU A 103 -3.79 8.22 -3.71
N LEU A 104 -4.24 8.54 -2.49
CA LEU A 104 -5.26 9.59 -2.30
C LEU A 104 -4.84 10.97 -2.84
N ALA A 105 -3.55 11.28 -2.80
CA ALA A 105 -3.04 12.58 -3.23
C ALA A 105 -2.80 12.68 -4.74
N CYS A 106 -2.37 11.58 -5.38
CA CYS A 106 -1.83 11.60 -6.74
C CYS A 106 -2.63 10.77 -7.76
N MET A 107 -3.46 9.84 -7.31
CA MET A 107 -4.29 9.01 -8.18
C MET A 107 -5.47 9.81 -8.72
N SER A 108 -5.83 9.58 -9.98
CA SER A 108 -7.00 10.20 -10.60
C SER A 108 -8.30 9.79 -9.91
N ASP A 109 -9.33 10.64 -9.93
CA ASP A 109 -10.62 10.34 -9.31
C ASP A 109 -11.20 9.00 -9.78
N ALA A 110 -11.09 8.70 -11.08
CA ALA A 110 -11.57 7.45 -11.67
C ALA A 110 -10.88 6.22 -11.03
N HIS A 111 -9.55 6.25 -10.92
CA HIS A 111 -8.79 5.18 -10.29
C HIS A 111 -9.00 5.14 -8.77
N GLN A 112 -9.21 6.28 -8.10
CA GLN A 112 -9.53 6.28 -6.67
C GLN A 112 -10.85 5.57 -6.38
N HIS A 113 -11.88 5.80 -7.19
CA HIS A 113 -13.16 5.12 -7.04
C HIS A 113 -13.07 3.60 -7.26
N GLU A 114 -12.09 3.14 -8.04
CA GLU A 114 -11.83 1.73 -8.28
C GLU A 114 -11.03 1.09 -7.14
N HIS A 115 -9.86 1.66 -6.83
CA HIS A 115 -8.86 1.01 -5.98
C HIS A 115 -9.04 1.29 -4.49
N ILE A 116 -9.46 2.51 -4.09
CA ILE A 116 -9.54 2.85 -2.67
C ILE A 116 -10.49 1.92 -1.91
N PRO A 117 -11.72 1.64 -2.38
CA PRO A 117 -12.60 0.67 -1.71
C PRO A 117 -12.00 -0.74 -1.62
N ALA A 118 -11.26 -1.19 -2.64
CA ALA A 118 -10.60 -2.48 -2.66
C ALA A 118 -9.40 -2.57 -1.70
N ILE A 119 -8.71 -1.46 -1.46
CA ILE A 119 -7.71 -1.35 -0.40
C ILE A 119 -8.39 -1.38 0.98
N LEU A 120 -9.52 -0.68 1.14
CA LEU A 120 -10.24 -0.64 2.41
C LEU A 120 -10.73 -2.02 2.85
N ASP A 121 -11.27 -2.83 1.94
CA ASP A 121 -11.74 -4.18 2.24
C ASP A 121 -10.65 -5.27 2.20
N GLY A 122 -9.42 -4.91 1.83
CA GLY A 122 -8.26 -5.80 1.82
C GLY A 122 -8.20 -6.73 0.61
N ARG A 123 -8.96 -6.49 -0.45
CA ARG A 123 -8.80 -7.17 -1.75
C ARG A 123 -7.54 -6.73 -2.48
N GLU A 124 -7.12 -5.48 -2.30
CA GLU A 124 -5.88 -4.96 -2.89
C GLU A 124 -4.86 -4.60 -1.82
N VAL A 125 -3.66 -5.15 -1.97
CA VAL A 125 -2.47 -4.73 -1.26
C VAL A 125 -1.51 -4.06 -2.23
N TRP A 126 -0.90 -2.98 -1.76
CA TRP A 126 -0.03 -2.14 -2.56
C TRP A 126 1.37 -2.08 -1.95
N CYS A 127 2.40 -2.40 -2.75
CA CYS A 127 3.79 -2.33 -2.34
C CYS A 127 4.51 -1.09 -2.91
N GLN A 128 5.75 -0.87 -2.45
CA GLN A 128 6.59 0.25 -2.89
C GLN A 128 7.75 -0.25 -3.78
N LEU A 129 7.68 0.10 -5.06
CA LEU A 129 8.69 -0.16 -6.08
C LEU A 129 9.59 1.07 -6.24
N MET A 130 10.25 1.44 -5.13
CA MET A 130 11.04 2.68 -5.02
C MET A 130 12.54 2.41 -5.17
N SER A 131 13.15 1.86 -4.11
CA SER A 131 14.59 1.65 -4.00
C SER A 131 15.12 0.63 -5.02
N GLU A 132 16.37 0.84 -5.40
CA GLU A 132 17.12 0.00 -6.34
C GLU A 132 18.45 -0.43 -5.71
N PRO A 133 19.09 -1.50 -6.20
CA PRO A 133 20.40 -1.91 -5.69
C PRO A 133 21.44 -0.77 -5.70
N GLY A 134 21.37 0.13 -6.68
CA GLY A 134 22.22 1.31 -6.80
C GLY A 134 21.64 2.61 -6.23
N ALA A 135 20.37 2.62 -5.77
CA ALA A 135 19.66 3.83 -5.33
C ALA A 135 18.75 3.54 -4.12
N GLY A 136 19.32 3.66 -2.92
CA GLY A 136 18.61 3.56 -1.64
C GLY A 136 18.50 4.92 -0.95
N SER A 137 19.54 5.31 -0.21
CA SER A 137 19.59 6.62 0.47
C SER A 137 19.58 7.81 -0.50
N ASP A 138 20.16 7.65 -1.69
CA ASP A 138 20.02 8.60 -2.79
C ASP A 138 18.94 8.13 -3.77
N LEU A 139 17.68 8.20 -3.32
CA LEU A 139 16.53 7.71 -4.09
C LEU A 139 16.36 8.43 -5.44
N ALA A 140 16.79 9.69 -5.54
CA ALA A 140 16.76 10.42 -6.80
C ALA A 140 17.69 9.81 -7.87
N GLY A 141 18.63 8.95 -7.47
CA GLY A 141 19.54 8.20 -8.34
C GLY A 141 18.92 7.00 -9.05
N VAL A 142 17.60 6.76 -8.90
CA VAL A 142 16.85 5.72 -9.62
C VAL A 142 17.14 5.73 -11.12
N VAL A 143 17.39 4.54 -11.68
CA VAL A 143 17.67 4.32 -13.11
C VAL A 143 16.69 3.37 -13.79
N THR A 144 15.76 2.72 -13.07
CA THR A 144 14.61 2.05 -13.70
C THR A 144 13.98 3.01 -14.68
N ARG A 145 13.87 2.60 -15.95
CA ARG A 145 13.47 3.45 -17.07
C ARG A 145 12.02 3.20 -17.42
N ALA A 146 11.28 4.25 -17.73
CA ALA A 146 9.96 4.18 -18.31
C ALA A 146 9.97 4.97 -19.63
N ASP A 147 9.82 4.26 -20.75
CA ASP A 147 9.77 4.86 -22.09
C ASP A 147 8.34 4.95 -22.58
N ARG A 148 7.98 6.09 -23.18
CA ARG A 148 6.64 6.28 -23.74
C ARG A 148 6.54 5.56 -25.09
N ASP A 149 5.51 4.73 -25.25
CA ASP A 149 5.17 4.05 -26.50
C ASP A 149 3.67 4.20 -26.77
N GLY A 150 3.30 5.26 -27.52
CA GLY A 150 1.90 5.58 -27.80
C GLY A 150 1.10 5.94 -26.54
N ASP A 151 0.06 5.16 -26.26
CA ASP A 151 -0.80 5.25 -25.08
C ASP A 151 -0.33 4.35 -23.93
N GLU A 152 0.88 3.80 -24.01
CA GLU A 152 1.49 2.97 -22.98
C GLU A 152 2.87 3.51 -22.54
N TRP A 153 3.33 3.00 -21.39
CA TRP A 153 4.71 3.09 -20.95
C TRP A 153 5.32 1.69 -20.89
N VAL A 154 6.58 1.58 -21.33
CA VAL A 154 7.38 0.36 -21.21
C VAL A 154 8.40 0.57 -20.10
N ILE A 155 8.31 -0.22 -19.04
CA ILE A 155 9.14 -0.09 -17.84
C ILE A 155 10.17 -1.21 -17.78
N ASN A 156 11.43 -0.83 -17.60
CA ASN A 156 12.57 -1.72 -17.50
C ASN A 156 13.46 -1.36 -16.31
N GLY A 157 13.74 -2.33 -15.43
CA GLY A 157 14.63 -2.12 -14.29
C GLY A 157 14.54 -3.17 -13.19
N GLN A 158 15.11 -2.83 -12.05
CA GLN A 158 15.11 -3.68 -10.86
C GLN A 158 14.90 -2.84 -9.60
N LYS A 159 13.95 -3.27 -8.78
CA LYS A 159 13.70 -2.75 -7.43
C LYS A 159 14.16 -3.74 -6.38
N VAL A 160 14.42 -3.24 -5.17
CA VAL A 160 14.89 -4.05 -4.04
C VAL A 160 14.39 -3.45 -2.73
N TRP A 161 14.36 -4.27 -1.68
CA TRP A 161 13.79 -3.94 -0.38
C TRP A 161 12.29 -3.65 -0.44
N THR A 162 11.61 -4.17 -1.48
CA THR A 162 10.16 -4.03 -1.59
C THR A 162 9.48 -4.99 -0.64
N THR A 163 8.91 -4.42 0.42
CA THR A 163 8.12 -5.16 1.39
C THR A 163 6.93 -5.83 0.71
N ASP A 164 6.82 -7.14 0.88
CA ASP A 164 5.68 -7.99 0.55
C ASP A 164 5.15 -7.90 -0.90
N ALA A 165 6.03 -7.59 -1.86
CA ALA A 165 5.67 -7.50 -3.28
C ALA A 165 5.05 -8.79 -3.84
N HIS A 166 5.43 -9.95 -3.33
CA HIS A 166 4.89 -11.25 -3.75
C HIS A 166 3.45 -11.53 -3.28
N PHE A 167 2.90 -10.66 -2.41
CA PHE A 167 1.50 -10.71 -1.98
C PHE A 167 0.70 -9.49 -2.43
N SER A 168 1.33 -8.54 -3.12
CA SER A 168 0.70 -7.29 -3.51
C SER A 168 0.06 -7.42 -4.88
N GLU A 169 -1.14 -6.87 -5.02
CA GLU A 169 -1.83 -6.77 -6.30
C GLU A 169 -1.20 -5.67 -7.16
N TYR A 170 -0.76 -4.57 -6.53
CA TYR A 170 -0.18 -3.41 -7.22
C TYR A 170 1.10 -2.92 -6.54
N GLY A 171 1.91 -2.18 -7.29
CA GLY A 171 3.07 -1.46 -6.77
C GLY A 171 3.10 -0.02 -7.24
N ILE A 172 3.37 0.93 -6.34
CA ILE A 172 3.74 2.30 -6.75
C ILE A 172 5.20 2.31 -7.18
N CYS A 173 5.46 2.64 -8.45
CA CYS A 173 6.75 2.51 -9.10
C CYS A 173 7.32 3.86 -9.50
N LEU A 174 8.42 4.25 -8.87
CA LEU A 174 9.21 5.40 -9.28
C LEU A 174 10.16 4.99 -10.39
N ALA A 175 10.00 5.58 -11.58
CA ALA A 175 10.86 5.32 -12.72
C ALA A 175 11.31 6.63 -13.38
N ARG A 176 12.44 6.56 -14.07
CA ARG A 176 13.01 7.67 -14.83
C ARG A 176 12.41 7.70 -16.23
N THR A 177 11.80 8.84 -16.55
CA THR A 177 11.18 9.14 -17.85
C THR A 177 12.00 10.14 -18.66
N ASP A 178 12.93 10.85 -18.02
CA ASP A 178 13.84 11.79 -18.68
C ASP A 178 15.25 11.70 -18.07
N PHE A 179 16.24 11.38 -18.91
CA PHE A 179 17.64 11.23 -18.52
C PHE A 179 18.48 12.48 -18.79
N ASP A 180 17.95 13.45 -19.54
CA ASP A 180 18.66 14.65 -19.98
C ASP A 180 18.49 15.82 -18.99
N VAL A 181 17.62 15.66 -17.99
CA VAL A 181 17.33 16.65 -16.94
C VAL A 181 17.98 16.28 -15.60
N PRO A 182 18.12 17.23 -14.65
CA PRO A 182 18.60 16.92 -13.31
C PRO A 182 17.79 15.78 -12.68
N LYS A 183 18.48 14.89 -11.93
CA LYS A 183 17.93 13.60 -11.50
C LYS A 183 16.53 13.65 -10.86
N HIS A 184 16.23 14.70 -10.09
CA HIS A 184 14.93 14.91 -9.43
C HIS A 184 13.80 15.29 -10.39
N ALA A 185 14.11 15.95 -11.50
CA ALA A 185 13.16 16.46 -12.47
C ALA A 185 12.82 15.46 -13.59
N GLY A 186 13.48 14.29 -13.62
CA GLY A 186 13.30 13.28 -14.66
C GLY A 186 12.56 12.02 -14.18
N LEU A 187 11.94 12.08 -13.00
CA LEU A 187 11.28 10.94 -12.37
C LEU A 187 9.76 11.05 -12.51
N THR A 188 9.09 9.93 -12.70
CA THR A 188 7.63 9.81 -12.73
C THR A 188 7.22 8.69 -11.80
N MET A 189 6.13 8.89 -11.06
CA MET A 189 5.50 7.84 -10.27
C MET A 189 4.41 7.17 -11.11
N PHE A 190 4.38 5.84 -11.08
CA PHE A 190 3.37 5.01 -11.75
C PHE A 190 2.71 4.08 -10.74
N PHE A 191 1.58 3.48 -11.11
CA PHE A 191 1.17 2.21 -10.53
C PHE A 191 1.26 1.08 -11.55
N VAL A 192 1.71 -0.08 -11.08
CA VAL A 192 1.95 -1.28 -11.89
C VAL A 192 1.21 -2.44 -11.25
N SER A 193 0.43 -3.17 -12.04
CA SER A 193 -0.15 -4.44 -11.58
C SER A 193 0.96 -5.47 -11.46
N MET A 194 1.06 -6.16 -10.32
CA MET A 194 2.13 -7.12 -10.05
C MET A 194 2.00 -8.41 -10.86
N ASP A 195 0.85 -8.63 -11.50
CA ASP A 195 0.60 -9.73 -12.44
C ASP A 195 0.93 -9.38 -13.91
N THR A 196 1.32 -8.14 -14.19
CA THR A 196 1.64 -7.68 -15.55
C THR A 196 2.78 -8.54 -16.10
N PRO A 197 2.68 -9.08 -17.34
CA PRO A 197 3.78 -9.80 -17.97
C PRO A 197 5.08 -8.99 -17.92
N GLY A 198 6.17 -9.65 -17.50
CA GLY A 198 7.46 -8.99 -17.29
C GLY A 198 7.76 -8.60 -15.84
N VAL A 199 6.75 -8.60 -14.95
CA VAL A 199 6.97 -8.39 -13.50
C VAL A 199 7.37 -9.71 -12.86
N THR A 200 8.48 -9.72 -12.12
CA THR A 200 8.90 -10.88 -11.31
C THR A 200 9.30 -10.43 -9.91
N ALA A 201 8.50 -10.78 -8.90
CA ALA A 201 8.85 -10.59 -7.50
C ALA A 201 9.59 -11.81 -6.95
N ARG A 202 10.77 -11.59 -6.36
CA ARG A 202 11.61 -12.62 -5.73
C ARG A 202 11.81 -12.29 -4.25
N PRO A 203 11.29 -13.10 -3.33
CA PRO A 203 11.53 -12.91 -1.90
C PRO A 203 13.02 -13.01 -1.54
N LEU A 204 13.47 -12.12 -0.67
CA LEU A 204 14.79 -12.08 -0.08
C LEU A 204 14.74 -12.71 1.31
N ARG A 205 15.36 -13.88 1.45
CA ARG A 205 15.49 -14.52 2.77
C ARG A 205 16.47 -13.74 3.63
N GLN A 206 15.99 -13.26 4.76
CA GLN A 206 16.75 -12.56 5.78
C GLN A 206 17.46 -13.55 6.70
N ALA A 207 18.41 -13.04 7.50
CA ALA A 207 19.21 -13.86 8.41
C ALA A 207 18.38 -14.55 9.52
N ASP A 208 17.22 -13.99 9.85
CA ASP A 208 16.26 -14.57 10.79
C ASP A 208 15.33 -15.62 10.14
N GLY A 209 15.52 -15.89 8.84
CA GLY A 209 14.74 -16.86 8.07
C GLY A 209 13.44 -16.32 7.47
N SER A 210 13.04 -15.09 7.81
CA SER A 210 11.88 -14.42 7.23
C SER A 210 12.15 -13.94 5.79
N ALA A 211 11.10 -13.64 5.04
CA ALA A 211 11.21 -13.18 3.64
C ALA A 211 10.27 -12.00 3.33
N ALA A 212 10.18 -11.04 4.25
CA ALA A 212 9.29 -9.88 4.11
C ALA A 212 9.70 -8.96 2.95
N PHE A 213 10.96 -8.96 2.53
CA PHE A 213 11.45 -8.09 1.46
C PHE A 213 11.63 -8.85 0.14
N ASN A 214 11.60 -8.11 -0.97
CA ASN A 214 11.71 -8.68 -2.30
C ASN A 214 12.67 -7.86 -3.17
N GLU A 215 13.28 -8.56 -4.12
CA GLU A 215 13.69 -7.94 -5.38
C GLU A 215 12.53 -8.04 -6.36
N VAL A 216 12.31 -6.99 -7.16
CA VAL A 216 11.30 -6.99 -8.21
C VAL A 216 11.96 -6.62 -9.52
N PHE A 217 11.87 -7.49 -10.50
CA PHE A 217 12.37 -7.27 -11.85
C PHE A 217 11.22 -6.81 -12.74
N LEU A 218 11.50 -5.82 -13.57
CA LEU A 218 10.58 -5.24 -14.55
C LEU A 218 11.27 -5.39 -15.91
N ASP A 219 10.79 -6.31 -16.73
CA ASP A 219 11.35 -6.64 -18.05
C ASP A 219 10.28 -6.41 -19.13
N ASP A 220 10.42 -5.32 -19.89
CA ASP A 220 9.46 -4.84 -20.88
C ASP A 220 8.00 -4.78 -20.37
N VAL A 221 7.82 -4.35 -19.12
CA VAL A 221 6.50 -4.24 -18.48
C VAL A 221 5.72 -3.10 -19.12
N ARG A 222 4.61 -3.43 -19.80
CA ARG A 222 3.75 -2.45 -20.47
C ARG A 222 2.57 -2.08 -19.58
N ILE A 223 2.39 -0.78 -19.35
CA ILE A 223 1.25 -0.25 -18.59
C ILE A 223 0.56 0.89 -19.37
N PRO A 224 -0.75 1.11 -19.17
CA PRO A 224 -1.44 2.26 -19.75
C PRO A 224 -0.81 3.60 -19.33
N ALA A 225 -0.88 4.60 -20.21
CA ALA A 225 -0.39 5.95 -19.95
C ALA A 225 -1.11 6.64 -18.77
N GLU A 226 -2.35 6.25 -18.51
CA GLU A 226 -3.16 6.72 -17.38
C GLU A 226 -2.71 6.16 -16.03
N ASN A 227 -1.79 5.20 -16.01
CA ASN A 227 -1.21 4.67 -14.79
C ASN A 227 -0.18 5.60 -14.12
N VAL A 228 0.04 6.80 -14.66
CA VAL A 228 0.82 7.85 -14.01
C VAL A 228 0.10 8.32 -12.74
N LEU A 229 0.82 8.36 -11.63
CA LEU A 229 0.37 8.99 -10.39
C LEU A 229 0.93 10.41 -10.33
N GLY A 230 0.04 11.41 -10.37
CA GLY A 230 0.41 12.81 -10.53
C GLY A 230 0.73 13.16 -11.98
N GLU A 231 1.90 13.77 -12.22
CA GLU A 231 2.31 14.23 -13.55
C GLU A 231 3.65 13.62 -13.98
N VAL A 232 3.83 13.46 -15.29
CA VAL A 232 5.10 13.03 -15.89
C VAL A 232 6.21 14.00 -15.49
N ASN A 233 7.37 13.46 -15.13
CA ASN A 233 8.55 14.19 -14.65
C ASN A 233 8.37 14.93 -13.30
N GLN A 234 7.24 14.72 -12.61
CA GLN A 234 6.97 15.28 -11.28
C GLN A 234 6.99 14.23 -10.16
N GLY A 235 7.49 13.03 -10.42
CA GLY A 235 7.53 11.94 -9.45
C GLY A 235 8.26 12.30 -8.15
N TRP A 236 9.29 13.16 -8.20
CA TRP A 236 10.02 13.55 -6.98
C TRP A 236 9.20 14.37 -5.98
N SER A 237 8.19 15.12 -6.43
CA SER A 237 7.33 15.89 -5.51
C SER A 237 6.35 15.00 -4.74
N THR A 238 6.22 13.73 -5.15
CA THR A 238 5.35 12.72 -4.53
C THR A 238 6.08 11.85 -3.48
N VAL A 239 7.41 11.99 -3.38
CA VAL A 239 8.30 11.18 -2.51
C VAL A 239 8.48 11.81 -1.14
#